data_AF-A0A7C4GXZ2-F1
#
_entry.id   AF-A0A7C4GXZ2-F1
#
_cell.length_a   1.000
_cell.length_b   1.000
_cell.length_c   1.000
_cell.angle_alpha   90.00
_cell.angle_beta   90.00
_cell.angle_gamma   90.00
#
_symmetry.space_group_name_H-M   'P 1'
#
loop_
_entity.id
_entity.type
_entity.pdbx_description
1 polymer ?
#
loop_
_entity_poly.entity_id
_entity_poly.type
_entity_poly.pdbx_seq_one_letter_code
_entity_poly.pdbx_strand_id
1 'polypeptide(L)' 'MKLPIFVDVEGMRVLVIGGGEEGYKKSKRFLDAGAEVTVLSLEFSPEIIALGRSSKSLKL' A
#
# COMPACT_ATOMS: atom_id res chain seq x y z
N MET A 1 -14.87 -2.07 -21.56
CA MET A 1 -15.51 -3.15 -20.75
C MET A 1 -14.54 -3.55 -19.65
N LYS A 2 -14.99 -3.76 -18.41
CA LYS A 2 -14.14 -4.21 -17.29
C LYS A 2 -14.67 -5.55 -16.78
N LEU A 3 -13.77 -6.48 -16.46
CA LEU A 3 -14.10 -7.74 -15.81
C LEU A 3 -13.69 -7.65 -14.34
N PRO A 4 -14.62 -7.75 -13.38
CA PRO A 4 -14.25 -7.82 -11.97
C PRO A 4 -13.59 -9.16 -11.68
N ILE A 5 -12.46 -9.13 -11.01
CA ILE A 5 -11.77 -10.32 -10.49
C ILE A 5 -11.50 -10.13 -9.00
N PHE A 6 -11.58 -11.22 -8.25
CA PHE A 6 -11.05 -11.30 -6.90
C PHE A 6 -9.64 -11.88 -7.00
N VAL A 7 -8.68 -11.24 -6.33
CA VAL A 7 -7.28 -11.66 -6.32
C VAL A 7 -6.90 -11.85 -4.85
N ASP A 8 -6.40 -13.03 -4.52
CA ASP A 8 -5.72 -13.25 -3.25
C ASP A 8 -4.32 -12.65 -3.34
N VAL A 9 -4.06 -11.69 -2.47
CA VAL A 9 -2.81 -10.90 -2.46
C VAL A 9 -1.96 -11.17 -1.24
N GLU A 10 -2.34 -12.15 -0.41
CA GLU A 10 -1.57 -12.52 0.77
C GLU A 10 -0.15 -12.94 0.36
N GLY A 11 0.86 -12.33 0.99
CA GLY A 11 2.28 -12.53 0.67
C GLY A 11 2.74 -11.98 -0.69
N MET A 12 1.87 -11.34 -1.48
CA MET A 12 2.29 -10.72 -2.74
C MET A 12 3.06 -9.42 -2.48
N ARG A 13 4.08 -9.17 -3.30
CA ARG A 13 4.80 -7.88 -3.32
C ARG A 13 4.04 -6.87 -4.18
N VAL A 14 3.59 -5.78 -3.57
CA VAL A 14 2.80 -4.73 -4.22
C VAL A 14 3.56 -3.40 -4.18
N LEU A 15 3.73 -2.77 -5.34
CA LEU A 15 4.26 -1.41 -5.45
C LEU A 15 3.11 -0.41 -5.59
N VAL A 16 3.06 0.58 -4.71
CA VAL A 16 2.17 1.73 -4.78
C VAL A 16 3.00 2.96 -5.15
N ILE A 17 2.57 3.73 -6.15
CA ILE A 17 3.25 4.97 -6.55
C ILE A 17 2.41 6.16 -6.07
N GLY A 18 3.05 7.06 -5.33
CA GLY A 18 2.44 8.25 -4.71
C GLY A 18 2.20 8.07 -3.21
N GLY A 19 2.65 9.06 -2.42
CA GLY A 19 2.65 9.05 -0.96
C GLY A 19 1.58 9.95 -0.31
N GLY A 20 0.63 10.48 -1.10
CA GLY A 20 -0.50 11.27 -0.59
C GLY A 20 -1.67 10.40 -0.11
N GLU A 21 -2.83 11.03 0.07
CA GLU A 21 -4.06 10.40 0.59
C GLU A 21 -4.44 9.12 -0.18
N GLU A 22 -4.42 9.19 -1.51
CA GLU A 22 -4.79 8.06 -2.37
C GLU A 22 -3.78 6.90 -2.30
N GLY A 23 -2.50 7.21 -2.09
CA GLY A 23 -1.44 6.23 -1.85
C GLY A 23 -1.62 5.54 -0.50
N TYR A 24 -1.93 6.30 0.54
CA TYR A 24 -2.25 5.78 1.88
C TYR A 24 -3.42 4.79 1.84
N LYS A 25 -4.56 5.18 1.24
CA LYS A 25 -5.76 4.31 1.16
C LYS A 25 -5.48 2.97 0.49
N LYS A 26 -4.70 2.98 -0.60
CA LYS A 26 -4.37 1.78 -1.37
C LYS A 26 -3.36 0.92 -0.64
N SER A 27 -2.31 1.53 -0.09
CA SER A 27 -1.30 0.84 0.71
C SER A 27 -1.93 0.13 1.90
N LYS A 28 -2.79 0.84 2.65
CA LYS A 28 -3.53 0.26 3.78
C LYS A 28 -4.40 -0.92 3.33
N ARG A 29 -5.15 -0.80 2.23
CA ARG A 29 -6.00 -1.89 1.73
C ARG A 29 -5.20 -3.15 1.37
N PHE A 30 -4.03 -3.01 0.74
CA PHE A 30 -3.17 -4.14 0.40
C PHE A 30 -2.51 -4.76 1.64
N LEU A 31 -2.07 -3.94 2.59
CA LEU A 31 -1.54 -4.42 3.87
C LEU A 31 -2.59 -5.17 4.69
N ASP A 32 -3.81 -4.63 4.78
CA ASP A 32 -4.94 -5.26 5.46
C ASP A 32 -5.30 -6.62 4.81
N ALA A 33 -4.94 -6.82 3.54
CA ALA A 33 -5.11 -8.07 2.78
C ALA A 33 -3.86 -8.98 2.80
N GLY A 34 -2.86 -8.69 3.63
CA GLY A 34 -1.69 -9.54 3.85
C GLY A 34 -0.54 -9.36 2.84
N ALA A 35 -0.59 -8.34 1.99
CA ALA A 35 0.48 -8.08 1.01
C ALA A 35 1.72 -7.44 1.67
N GLU A 36 2.87 -7.61 1.02
CA GLU A 36 4.09 -6.86 1.28
C GLU A 36 4.12 -5.60 0.41
N VAL A 37 3.94 -4.43 1.02
CA VAL A 37 3.75 -3.17 0.28
C VAL A 37 5.03 -2.34 0.28
N THR A 38 5.39 -1.81 -0.88
CA THR A 38 6.39 -0.74 -1.02
C THR A 38 5.70 0.48 -1.63
N VAL A 39 5.90 1.65 -1.03
CA VAL A 39 5.40 2.91 -1.57
C VAL A 39 6.57 3.70 -2.11
N LEU A 40 6.48 4.11 -3.37
CA LEU A 40 7.46 4.99 -4.00
C LEU A 40 6.84 6.38 -4.22
N SER A 41 7.44 7.42 -3.65
CA SER A 41 6.97 8.80 -3.81
C SER A 41 8.12 9.80 -3.65
N LEU A 42 7.93 11.00 -4.22
CA LEU A 42 8.82 12.13 -3.96
C LEU A 42 8.61 12.69 -2.55
N GLU A 43 7.36 12.70 -2.09
CA GLU A 43 6.95 13.18 -0.78
C GLU A 43 5.94 12.21 -0.15
N PHE A 44 5.92 12.14 1.17
CA PHE A 44 5.08 11.23 1.93
C PHE A 44 4.23 12.01 2.92
N SER A 45 2.92 11.74 2.93
CA SER A 45 2.00 12.36 3.88
C SER A 45 2.25 11.84 5.30
N PRO A 46 1.87 12.60 6.34
CA PRO A 46 2.02 12.15 7.72
C PRO A 46 1.35 10.79 8.00
N GLU A 47 0.22 10.51 7.36
CA GLU A 47 -0.54 9.27 7.52
C GLU A 47 0.21 8.06 6.99
N ILE A 48 0.88 8.19 5.83
CA ILE A 48 1.64 7.08 5.25
C ILE A 48 2.94 6.82 6.01
N ILE A 49 3.56 7.89 6.53
CA ILE A 49 4.72 7.78 7.44
C ILE A 49 4.31 7.05 8.73
N ALA A 50 3.16 7.43 9.31
CA ALA A 50 2.63 6.76 10.49
C ALA A 50 2.31 5.27 10.22
N LEU A 51 1.73 4.96 9.05
CA LEU A 51 1.46 3.59 8.61
C LEU A 51 2.76 2.79 8.43
N GLY A 52 3.80 3.39 7.84
CA GLY A 52 5.12 2.75 7.67
C GLY A 52 5.82 2.44 8.99
N ARG A 53 5.57 3.24 10.03
CA ARG A 53 6.11 3.00 11.38
C ARG A 53 5.39 1.87 12.11
N SER A 54 4.10 1.65 11.82
CA SER A 54 3.28 0.66 12.53
C SER A 54 3.26 -0.71 11.87
N SER A 55 3.60 -0.81 10.57
CA SER A 55 3.60 -2.06 9.82
C SER A 55 4.99 -2.47 9.36
N LYS A 56 5.46 -3.65 9.78
CA LYS A 56 6.73 -4.24 9.31
C LYS A 56 6.69 -4.64 7.83
N SER A 57 5.50 -4.83 7.27
CA SER A 57 5.28 -5.24 5.88
C SER A 57 5.14 -4.06 4.92
N LEU A 58 5.34 -2.82 5.39
CA LEU A 58 5.35 -1.61 4.58
C LEU A 58 6.74 -1.00 4.50
N LYS A 59 7.19 -0.68 3.28
CA LYS A 59 8.41 0.10 3.00
C LYS A 59 8.02 1.40 2.30
N LEU A 60 8.65 2.50 2.69
CA LEU A 60 8.52 3.82 2.06
C LEU A 60 9.84 4.20 1.40
#